data_AF-A0AAW2J898-F1
#
_entry.id   AF-A0AAW2J898-F1
#
_cell.length_a   1.000
_cell.length_b   1.000
_cell.length_c   1.000
_cell.angle_alpha   90.00
_cell.angle_beta   90.00
_cell.angle_gamma   90.00
#
_symmetry.space_group_name_H-M   'P 1'
#
loop_
_entity.id
_entity.type
_entity.pdbx_description
1 polymer ?
#
loop_
_entity_poly.entity_id
_entity_poly.type
_entity_poly.pdbx_seq_one_letter_code
_entity_poly.pdbx_strand_id
1 'polypeptide(L)'
;MEDLSPRTENEVISSELMLESLTLGASSSSHQKIAPYPATSQFVNKDSDNRMPKKHCNSPILQVDPKFLSAENELRRIFGSRVVKSHERSQLSVNSRLIRGGRRGNHNLKKTVLVSPSQHWPRWDGSLTMELLESKDGVHYFRYIHSSSYAQAQRAFEAAKAIHDLNGIASILLNHPYHIDSLITLADYFKFTGEHQMSADAIAKCLYAMECAWHPLFAPSPNCQLKYVHDSNKPFFSSLFTHMKNMDRRGCHRSALEICKFLLSLDSDDPMGGMLSIDYYALRAEEYAWLEQFAEEYRSDNSLWLFPNFSYSLAVCRFYLEKRELLNNREWLLEKLLHAIS
;
A
#
# COMPACT_ATOMS: atom_id res chain seq x y z
N MET A 1 34.94 -3.76 -55.12
CA MET A 1 34.39 -2.49 -54.65
C MET A 1 32.97 -2.81 -54.21
N GLU A 2 32.82 -3.33 -52.99
CA GLU A 2 32.70 -2.53 -51.75
C GLU A 2 31.32 -1.85 -51.73
N ASP A 3 30.45 -1.96 -50.74
CA ASP A 3 30.54 -2.57 -49.41
C ASP A 3 29.13 -2.49 -48.77
N LEU A 4 28.89 -3.32 -47.74
CA LEU A 4 27.95 -3.13 -46.59
C LEU A 4 26.43 -2.99 -46.88
N SER A 5 25.48 -3.61 -46.18
CA SER A 5 25.39 -4.54 -45.04
C SER A 5 23.89 -4.89 -44.87
N PRO A 6 23.51 -5.96 -44.15
CA PRO A 6 22.14 -6.49 -44.14
C PRO A 6 21.27 -5.83 -43.07
N ARG A 7 19.98 -5.63 -43.37
CA ARG A 7 18.93 -5.34 -42.38
C ARG A 7 18.55 -6.65 -41.67
N THR A 8 18.86 -6.75 -40.38
CA THR A 8 18.29 -7.73 -39.47
C THR A 8 16.89 -7.27 -39.04
N GLU A 9 15.85 -7.90 -39.59
CA GLU A 9 14.51 -7.87 -39.01
C GLU A 9 14.44 -8.98 -37.95
N ASN A 10 14.38 -8.54 -36.69
CA ASN A 10 14.20 -9.40 -35.52
C ASN A 10 12.75 -9.87 -35.41
N GLU A 11 12.60 -11.18 -35.27
CA GLU A 11 11.73 -11.88 -34.32
C GLU A 11 10.44 -11.15 -33.89
N VAL A 12 9.36 -11.39 -34.63
CA VAL A 12 7.99 -11.35 -34.07
C VAL A 12 7.25 -12.60 -34.54
N ILE A 13 7.63 -13.73 -33.96
CA ILE A 13 6.80 -14.93 -33.95
C ILE A 13 6.88 -15.49 -32.53
N SER A 14 5.72 -15.84 -31.98
CA SER A 14 5.54 -16.77 -30.84
C SER A 14 5.34 -16.18 -29.43
N SER A 15 4.27 -15.42 -29.22
CA SER A 15 3.61 -15.32 -27.91
C SER A 15 2.46 -16.34 -27.73
N GLU A 16 1.93 -16.91 -28.82
CA GLU A 16 0.83 -17.89 -28.78
C GLU A 16 1.27 -19.31 -28.44
N LEU A 17 2.50 -19.73 -28.80
CA LEU A 17 3.00 -21.09 -28.48
C LEU A 17 3.46 -21.26 -27.02
N MET A 18 3.55 -20.19 -26.22
CA MET A 18 3.89 -20.31 -24.79
C MET A 18 2.67 -20.50 -23.89
N LEU A 19 1.44 -20.29 -24.39
CA LEU A 19 0.22 -20.52 -23.60
C LEU A 19 -0.34 -21.94 -23.71
N GLU A 20 0.13 -22.73 -24.68
CA GLU A 20 -0.36 -24.10 -24.89
C GLU A 20 0.34 -25.14 -24.01
N SER A 21 1.50 -24.81 -23.41
CA SER A 21 2.30 -25.75 -22.61
C SER A 21 1.91 -25.88 -21.13
N LEU A 22 0.78 -25.31 -20.70
CA LEU A 22 0.33 -25.38 -19.30
C LEU A 22 -1.03 -26.07 -19.10
N THR A 23 -1.55 -26.76 -20.12
CA THR A 23 -2.73 -27.61 -19.97
C THR A 23 -2.33 -29.04 -19.56
N LEU A 24 -2.43 -29.34 -18.26
CA LEU A 24 -2.36 -30.71 -17.75
C LEU A 24 -3.60 -31.49 -18.21
N GLY A 25 -3.49 -32.09 -19.39
CA GLY A 25 -4.45 -33.06 -19.92
C GLY A 25 -4.30 -34.40 -19.21
N ALA A 26 -5.26 -34.71 -18.35
CA ALA A 26 -5.45 -36.05 -17.81
C ALA A 26 -6.18 -36.95 -18.82
N SER A 27 -5.55 -38.06 -19.23
CA SER A 27 -6.29 -39.22 -19.75
C SER A 27 -5.47 -40.53 -19.76
N SER A 28 -5.91 -41.47 -18.89
CA SER A 28 -5.95 -42.95 -19.05
C SER A 28 -4.63 -43.73 -19.12
N SER A 29 -4.44 -44.96 -18.63
CA SER A 29 -5.26 -45.95 -17.88
C SER A 29 -4.32 -47.07 -17.39
N SER A 30 -4.61 -47.69 -16.23
CA SER A 30 -4.24 -49.08 -15.94
C SER A 30 -5.20 -49.66 -14.91
N HIS A 31 -5.91 -50.72 -15.28
CA HIS A 31 -6.89 -51.45 -14.48
C HIS A 31 -6.28 -52.32 -13.38
N GLN A 32 -7.02 -52.46 -12.26
CA GLN A 32 -7.41 -53.69 -11.51
C GLN A 32 -7.78 -53.26 -10.06
N LYS A 33 -8.85 -53.68 -9.35
CA LYS A 33 -10.02 -54.58 -9.50
C LYS A 33 -11.00 -54.27 -8.32
N ILE A 34 -12.33 -54.20 -8.59
CA ILE A 34 -13.49 -54.85 -7.89
C ILE A 34 -13.74 -54.54 -6.38
N ALA A 35 -14.92 -54.28 -5.79
CA ALA A 35 -16.34 -54.00 -6.13
C ALA A 35 -17.12 -53.59 -4.80
N PRO A 36 -18.46 -53.70 -4.62
CA PRO A 36 -19.42 -52.57 -4.59
C PRO A 36 -20.31 -52.39 -3.30
N TYR A 37 -20.76 -51.15 -3.04
CA TYR A 37 -22.05 -50.60 -2.48
C TYR A 37 -22.81 -51.32 -1.31
N PRO A 38 -23.49 -50.58 -0.37
CA PRO A 38 -24.68 -49.79 -0.71
C PRO A 38 -24.91 -48.47 0.02
N ALA A 39 -25.67 -47.61 -0.66
CA ALA A 39 -26.34 -46.46 -0.10
C ALA A 39 -27.59 -46.88 0.68
N THR A 40 -27.83 -46.28 1.83
CA THR A 40 -29.18 -46.12 2.37
C THR A 40 -29.27 -44.76 3.06
N SER A 41 -30.19 -43.97 2.55
CA SER A 41 -30.62 -42.67 3.04
C SER A 41 -31.24 -42.75 4.43
N GLN A 42 -30.78 -41.93 5.36
CA GLN A 42 -31.59 -41.47 6.49
C GLN A 42 -31.42 -39.95 6.62
N PHE A 43 -32.48 -39.24 6.24
CA PHE A 43 -32.71 -37.85 6.60
C PHE A 43 -32.92 -37.77 8.11
N VAL A 44 -32.02 -37.08 8.81
CA VAL A 44 -32.29 -36.56 10.16
C VAL A 44 -31.87 -35.11 10.17
N ASN A 45 -32.88 -34.24 10.20
CA ASN A 45 -32.75 -32.82 10.49
C ASN A 45 -31.96 -32.65 11.78
N LYS A 46 -30.84 -31.92 11.71
CA LYS A 46 -30.21 -31.31 12.88
C LYS A 46 -29.93 -29.86 12.56
N ASP A 47 -30.40 -29.04 13.48
CA ASP A 47 -30.58 -27.61 13.39
C ASP A 47 -29.39 -26.87 12.79
N SER A 48 -29.72 -25.95 11.89
CA SER A 48 -28.85 -24.91 11.38
C SER A 48 -28.30 -24.09 12.54
N ASP A 49 -27.12 -24.47 13.02
CA ASP A 49 -26.31 -23.65 13.92
C ASP A 49 -25.83 -22.45 13.10
N ASN A 50 -26.61 -21.38 13.18
CA ASN A 50 -26.40 -20.11 12.49
C ASN A 50 -25.19 -19.42 13.15
N ARG A 51 -23.98 -19.97 12.93
CA ARG A 51 -22.73 -19.32 13.30
C ARG A 51 -22.57 -18.13 12.38
N MET A 52 -23.03 -16.99 12.86
CA MET A 52 -22.70 -15.70 12.30
C MET A 52 -21.19 -15.62 12.06
N PRO A 53 -20.71 -15.16 10.90
CA PRO A 53 -19.30 -14.93 10.69
C PRO A 53 -18.83 -13.92 11.75
N LYS A 54 -17.80 -14.29 12.53
CA LYS A 54 -17.21 -13.41 13.55
C LYS A 54 -16.79 -12.10 12.88
N LYS A 55 -17.30 -10.98 13.38
CA LYS A 55 -17.02 -9.62 12.87
C LYS A 55 -15.51 -9.34 12.89
N HIS A 56 -14.91 -9.25 11.72
CA HIS A 56 -13.45 -9.10 11.50
C HIS A 56 -12.92 -7.65 11.65
N CYS A 57 -13.69 -6.70 12.21
CA CYS A 57 -13.33 -5.28 12.15
C CYS A 57 -12.65 -4.68 13.39
N ASN A 58 -12.60 -5.38 14.53
CA ASN A 58 -12.11 -4.81 15.80
C ASN A 58 -10.79 -5.43 16.29
N SER A 59 -9.92 -5.90 15.38
CA SER A 59 -8.64 -6.48 15.80
C SER A 59 -7.65 -5.35 16.14
N PRO A 60 -7.23 -5.18 17.42
CA PRO A 60 -6.26 -4.16 17.81
C PRO A 60 -4.90 -4.34 17.13
N ILE A 61 -4.66 -5.52 16.55
CA ILE A 61 -3.43 -5.85 15.82
C ILE A 61 -3.19 -4.98 14.57
N LEU A 62 -4.25 -4.42 13.97
CA LEU A 62 -4.19 -3.48 12.85
C LEU A 62 -4.18 -2.01 13.29
N GLN A 63 -3.99 -1.73 14.58
CA GLN A 63 -3.83 -0.36 15.05
C GLN A 63 -2.59 0.27 14.39
N VAL A 64 -2.81 1.42 13.75
CA VAL A 64 -1.78 2.17 13.03
C VAL A 64 -1.14 3.19 13.95
N ASP A 65 0.19 3.26 13.99
CA ASP A 65 0.89 4.33 14.70
C ASP A 65 1.16 5.52 13.75
N PRO A 66 0.50 6.68 13.97
CA PRO A 66 0.63 7.84 13.08
C PRO A 66 2.04 8.42 13.04
N LYS A 67 2.91 8.14 14.02
CA LYS A 67 4.30 8.62 14.02
C LYS A 67 5.12 8.02 12.89
N PHE A 68 4.80 6.80 12.51
CA PHE A 68 5.52 6.02 11.51
C PHE A 68 4.86 6.07 10.13
N LEU A 69 3.73 6.75 9.95
CA LEU A 69 3.07 6.83 8.63
C LEU A 69 3.82 7.66 7.57
N SER A 70 4.70 8.58 7.98
CA SER A 70 5.47 9.42 7.07
C SER A 70 6.90 8.93 6.90
N ALA A 71 7.30 8.75 5.64
CA ALA A 71 8.67 8.39 5.25
C ALA A 71 9.72 9.41 5.75
N GLU A 72 9.37 10.69 5.79
CA GLU A 72 10.26 11.75 6.25
C GLU A 72 10.59 11.59 7.74
N ASN A 73 9.64 11.14 8.55
CA ASN A 73 9.87 10.86 9.97
C ASN A 73 10.82 9.67 10.14
N GLU A 74 10.64 8.61 9.36
CA GLU A 74 11.52 7.44 9.40
C GLU A 74 12.95 7.78 8.92
N LEU A 75 13.11 8.51 7.82
CA LEU A 75 14.43 8.96 7.37
C LEU A 75 15.14 9.82 8.41
N ARG A 76 14.40 10.69 9.12
CA ARG A 76 14.97 11.50 10.22
C ARG A 76 15.36 10.64 11.42
N ARG A 77 14.67 9.52 11.67
CA ARG A 77 15.03 8.54 12.70
C ARG A 77 16.29 7.77 12.33
N ILE A 78 16.44 7.35 11.07
CA ILE A 78 17.57 6.55 10.59
C ILE A 78 18.84 7.41 10.45
N PHE A 79 18.75 8.54 9.74
CA PHE A 79 19.92 9.35 9.36
C PHE A 79 20.14 10.57 10.25
N GLY A 80 19.17 10.91 11.09
CA GLY A 80 19.19 12.13 11.89
C GLY A 80 18.66 13.35 11.14
N SER A 81 18.00 14.25 11.88
CA SER A 81 17.30 15.41 11.31
C SER A 81 18.20 16.42 10.58
N ARG A 82 19.48 16.51 10.94
CA ARG A 82 20.44 17.43 10.32
C ARG A 82 20.80 17.01 8.90
N VAL A 83 21.06 15.72 8.70
CA VAL A 83 21.46 15.14 7.40
C VAL A 83 20.31 15.28 6.40
N VAL A 84 19.09 14.93 6.82
CA VAL A 84 17.90 15.03 5.99
C VAL A 84 17.64 16.48 5.57
N LYS A 85 17.69 17.45 6.50
CA LYS A 85 17.48 18.87 6.18
C LYS A 85 18.54 19.44 5.23
N SER A 86 19.81 19.02 5.34
CA SER A 86 20.83 19.44 4.38
C SER A 86 20.57 18.90 2.99
N HIS A 87 20.12 17.65 2.88
CA HIS A 87 19.77 17.04 1.60
C HIS A 87 18.57 17.74 0.94
N GLU A 88 17.50 17.99 1.71
CA GLU A 88 16.32 18.75 1.24
C GLU A 88 16.71 20.14 0.71
N ARG A 89 17.60 20.87 1.41
CA ARG A 89 18.10 22.18 0.96
C ARG A 89 18.89 22.10 -0.34
N SER A 90 19.71 21.06 -0.53
CA SER A 90 20.45 20.87 -1.78
C SER A 90 19.53 20.55 -2.97
N GLN A 91 18.48 19.77 -2.76
CA GLN A 91 17.47 19.47 -3.79
C GLN A 91 16.70 20.73 -4.22
N LEU A 92 16.32 21.58 -3.25
CA LEU A 92 15.64 22.84 -3.51
C LEU A 92 16.54 23.85 -4.27
N SER A 93 17.85 23.86 -4.03
CA SER A 93 18.75 24.78 -4.73
C SER A 93 18.90 24.44 -6.22
N VAL A 94 18.87 23.15 -6.57
CA VAL A 94 18.90 22.67 -7.97
C VAL A 94 17.62 23.08 -8.71
N ASN A 95 16.46 22.92 -8.08
CA ASN A 95 15.15 23.26 -8.67
C ASN A 95 14.82 24.76 -8.62
N SER A 96 15.53 25.56 -7.82
CA SER A 96 15.32 27.01 -7.71
C SER A 96 15.59 27.79 -9.00
N ARG A 97 16.39 27.25 -9.92
CA ARG A 97 16.72 27.90 -11.20
C ARG A 97 15.56 27.90 -12.21
N LEU A 98 14.53 27.09 -11.98
CA LEU A 98 13.31 27.03 -12.82
C LEU A 98 12.15 27.87 -12.29
N ILE A 99 12.25 28.44 -11.08
CA ILE A 99 11.12 29.11 -10.40
C ILE A 99 11.51 30.56 -10.07
N ARG A 100 11.71 31.37 -11.12
CA ARG A 100 11.98 32.81 -11.00
C ARG A 100 10.77 33.60 -11.53
N GLY A 101 9.75 33.78 -10.68
CA GLY A 101 8.61 34.61 -11.05
C GLY A 101 7.41 34.42 -10.13
N GLY A 102 7.37 35.18 -9.03
CA GLY A 102 6.18 35.32 -8.21
C GLY A 102 6.49 35.18 -6.73
N ARG A 103 6.29 36.28 -5.98
CA ARG A 103 6.18 36.25 -4.52
C ARG A 103 4.94 35.42 -4.16
N ARG A 104 5.08 34.09 -4.10
CA ARG A 104 4.03 33.22 -3.56
C ARG A 104 4.00 33.46 -2.05
N GLY A 105 2.92 34.05 -1.57
CA GLY A 105 2.70 34.19 -0.13
C GLY A 105 2.82 32.82 0.54
N ASN A 106 3.40 32.76 1.73
CA ASN A 106 3.42 31.56 2.56
C ASN A 106 1.96 31.18 2.88
N HIS A 107 1.35 30.33 2.05
CA HIS A 107 0.10 29.70 2.40
C HIS A 107 0.42 28.52 3.32
N ASN A 108 -0.21 28.49 4.49
CA ASN A 108 -0.04 27.40 5.44
C ASN A 108 -0.72 26.15 4.86
N LEU A 109 0.08 25.27 4.24
CA LEU A 109 -0.37 23.95 3.82
C LEU A 109 -0.85 23.19 5.07
N LYS A 110 -2.03 22.56 4.98
CA LYS A 110 -2.57 21.73 6.05
C LYS A 110 -1.53 20.66 6.41
N LYS A 111 -1.21 20.51 7.69
CA LYS A 111 -0.34 19.42 8.14
C LYS A 111 -1.10 18.11 7.98
N THR A 112 -0.42 17.15 7.37
CA THR A 112 -0.92 15.81 7.05
C THR A 112 0.01 14.77 7.68
N VAL A 113 -0.52 13.58 7.93
CA VAL A 113 0.08 12.46 8.64
C VAL A 113 0.74 11.49 7.64
N LEU A 114 0.14 11.26 6.48
CA LEU A 114 0.68 10.33 5.49
C LEU A 114 1.89 10.93 4.76
N VAL A 115 1.80 12.20 4.40
CA VAL A 115 2.78 12.86 3.51
C VAL A 115 3.10 14.24 4.05
N SER A 116 4.37 14.65 3.97
CA SER A 116 4.77 16.04 4.20
C SER A 116 4.53 16.87 2.94
N PRO A 117 3.70 17.93 2.98
CA PRO A 117 3.38 18.68 1.78
C PRO A 117 4.58 19.49 1.29
N SER A 118 4.81 19.48 -0.03
CA SER A 118 5.90 20.25 -0.60
C SER A 118 5.54 21.72 -0.79
N GLN A 119 6.53 22.59 -0.60
CA GLN A 119 6.36 24.05 -0.69
C GLN A 119 6.00 24.53 -2.11
N HIS A 120 6.32 23.75 -3.15
CA HIS A 120 5.99 24.10 -4.54
C HIS A 120 4.54 23.78 -4.92
N TRP A 121 3.82 23.02 -4.10
CA TRP A 121 2.45 22.62 -4.41
C TRP A 121 1.47 23.80 -4.33
N PRO A 122 0.47 23.87 -5.23
CA PRO A 122 -0.59 24.89 -5.15
C PRO A 122 -1.38 24.80 -3.84
N ARG A 123 -2.07 25.87 -3.47
CA ARG A 123 -2.99 25.81 -2.32
C ARG A 123 -4.08 24.76 -2.56
N TRP A 124 -4.43 24.00 -1.53
CA TRP A 124 -5.56 23.06 -1.56
C TRP A 124 -6.84 23.76 -2.04
N ASP A 125 -7.51 23.16 -3.03
CA ASP A 125 -8.64 23.75 -3.77
C ASP A 125 -10.03 23.28 -3.30
N GLY A 126 -10.09 22.27 -2.43
CA GLY A 126 -11.36 21.72 -1.94
C GLY A 126 -12.14 20.94 -3.02
N SER A 127 -11.45 20.44 -4.05
CA SER A 127 -12.07 19.76 -5.19
C SER A 127 -12.73 18.41 -4.85
N LEU A 128 -12.37 17.80 -3.71
CA LEU A 128 -12.98 16.59 -3.17
C LEU A 128 -13.17 16.69 -1.64
N THR A 129 -14.13 15.93 -1.12
CA THR A 129 -14.47 15.82 0.30
C THR A 129 -14.78 14.37 0.65
N MET A 130 -14.82 14.05 1.94
CA MET A 130 -15.23 12.74 2.44
C MET A 130 -16.52 12.88 3.27
N GLU A 131 -17.50 12.03 2.98
CA GLU A 131 -18.73 11.92 3.78
C GLU A 131 -18.72 10.67 4.65
N LEU A 132 -19.41 10.79 5.79
CA LEU A 132 -19.80 9.67 6.63
C LEU A 132 -21.11 9.08 6.06
N LEU A 133 -21.06 7.81 5.63
CA LEU A 133 -22.23 7.08 5.13
C LEU A 133 -23.08 6.55 6.28
N GLU A 134 -22.45 5.81 7.18
CA GLU A 134 -23.12 5.23 8.35
C GLU A 134 -22.12 4.99 9.49
N SER A 135 -22.66 4.84 10.70
CA SER A 135 -21.92 4.43 11.89
C SER A 135 -22.60 3.22 12.48
N LYS A 136 -21.93 2.08 12.49
CA LYS A 136 -22.50 0.80 12.91
C LYS A 136 -21.51 0.05 13.77
N ASP A 137 -21.96 -0.40 14.95
CA ASP A 137 -21.16 -1.20 15.88
C ASP A 137 -19.82 -0.56 16.29
N GLY A 138 -19.76 0.78 16.40
CA GLY A 138 -18.53 1.52 16.72
C GLY A 138 -17.57 1.70 15.53
N VAL A 139 -17.96 1.25 14.33
CA VAL A 139 -17.23 1.45 13.07
C VAL A 139 -17.93 2.52 12.23
N HIS A 140 -17.15 3.44 11.70
CA HIS A 140 -17.61 4.52 10.82
C HIS A 140 -17.25 4.20 9.36
N TYR A 141 -18.23 4.29 8.47
CA TYR A 141 -18.08 4.00 7.05
C TYR A 141 -18.08 5.29 6.25
N PHE A 142 -17.08 5.45 5.38
CA PHE A 142 -16.87 6.68 4.63
C PHE A 142 -16.83 6.48 3.12
N ARG A 143 -16.99 7.58 2.39
CA ARG A 143 -16.84 7.62 0.93
C ARG A 143 -16.33 8.99 0.49
N TYR A 144 -15.49 9.02 -0.56
CA TYR A 144 -15.11 10.27 -1.21
C TYR A 144 -16.22 10.78 -2.13
N ILE A 145 -16.45 12.09 -2.09
CA ILE A 145 -17.32 12.84 -3.01
C ILE A 145 -16.48 13.86 -3.76
N HIS A 146 -16.82 14.05 -5.03
CA HIS A 146 -16.19 15.01 -5.91
C HIS A 146 -17.07 16.24 -6.11
N SER A 147 -16.46 17.41 -6.20
CA SER A 147 -17.14 18.65 -6.58
C SER A 147 -17.59 18.62 -8.05
N SER A 148 -18.54 19.49 -8.43
CA SER A 148 -18.95 19.62 -9.83
C SER A 148 -17.79 20.03 -10.76
N SER A 149 -16.86 20.84 -10.26
CA SER A 149 -15.65 21.24 -10.99
C SER A 149 -14.74 20.03 -11.23
N TYR A 150 -14.54 19.20 -10.20
CA TYR A 150 -13.80 17.95 -10.33
C TYR A 150 -14.45 17.00 -11.34
N ALA A 151 -15.78 16.85 -11.32
CA ALA A 151 -16.50 16.01 -12.29
C ALA A 151 -16.34 16.48 -13.74
N GLN A 152 -16.18 17.79 -13.99
CA GLN A 152 -15.85 18.31 -15.31
C GLN A 152 -14.41 17.94 -15.73
N ALA A 153 -13.46 18.09 -14.81
CA ALA A 153 -12.07 17.67 -15.04
C ALA A 153 -11.97 16.16 -15.31
N GLN A 154 -12.78 15.35 -14.61
CA GLN A 154 -12.86 13.90 -14.80
C GLN A 154 -13.31 13.54 -16.21
N ARG A 155 -14.37 14.18 -16.74
CA ARG A 155 -14.81 13.95 -18.13
C ARG A 155 -13.74 14.34 -19.15
N ALA A 156 -13.03 15.44 -18.92
CA ALA A 156 -11.92 15.85 -19.78
C ALA A 156 -10.76 14.84 -19.71
N PHE A 157 -10.48 14.30 -18.52
CA PHE A 157 -9.48 13.26 -18.32
C PHE A 157 -9.85 11.96 -19.04
N GLU A 158 -11.12 11.52 -18.94
CA GLU A 158 -11.61 10.34 -19.65
C GLU A 158 -11.50 10.49 -21.17
N ALA A 159 -11.83 11.67 -21.70
CA ALA A 159 -11.66 11.98 -23.11
C ALA A 159 -10.18 11.94 -23.54
N ALA A 160 -9.28 12.56 -22.77
CA ALA A 160 -7.84 12.53 -23.04
C ALA A 160 -7.24 11.12 -22.93
N LYS A 161 -7.70 10.34 -21.95
CA LYS A 161 -7.29 8.94 -21.73
C LYS A 161 -7.71 8.05 -22.90
N ALA A 162 -8.92 8.24 -23.44
CA ALA A 162 -9.42 7.46 -24.57
C ALA A 162 -8.59 7.61 -25.85
N ILE A 163 -7.94 8.76 -26.04
CA ILE A 163 -7.04 9.04 -27.18
C ILE A 163 -5.55 8.96 -26.83
N HIS A 164 -5.22 8.49 -25.62
CA HIS A 164 -3.84 8.41 -25.10
C HIS A 164 -3.06 9.73 -25.12
N ASP A 165 -3.73 10.87 -24.93
CA ASP A 165 -3.10 12.18 -24.92
C ASP A 165 -2.57 12.56 -23.52
N LEU A 166 -1.30 12.24 -23.27
CA LEU A 166 -0.61 12.60 -22.03
C LEU A 166 -0.45 14.12 -21.85
N ASN A 167 -0.31 14.88 -22.95
CA ASN A 167 -0.21 16.33 -22.87
C ASN A 167 -1.55 16.94 -22.45
N GLY A 168 -2.66 16.40 -22.95
CA GLY A 168 -4.00 16.69 -22.49
C GLY A 168 -4.15 16.45 -20.98
N ILE A 169 -3.70 15.30 -20.48
CA ILE A 169 -3.73 14.99 -19.03
C ILE A 169 -2.87 15.98 -18.23
N ALA A 170 -1.68 16.33 -18.72
CA ALA A 170 -0.83 17.33 -18.08
C ALA A 170 -1.50 18.73 -18.07
N SER A 171 -2.21 19.09 -19.15
CA SER A 171 -2.95 20.36 -19.22
C SER A 171 -4.09 20.43 -18.20
N ILE A 172 -4.76 19.31 -17.92
CA ILE A 172 -5.80 19.23 -16.88
C ILE A 172 -5.19 19.56 -15.51
N LEU A 173 -3.98 19.05 -15.21
CA LEU A 173 -3.32 19.33 -13.92
C LEU A 173 -2.83 20.77 -13.77
N LEU A 174 -2.67 21.52 -14.86
CA LEU A 174 -2.39 22.96 -14.77
C LEU A 174 -3.60 23.72 -14.22
N ASN A 175 -4.81 23.31 -14.61
CA ASN A 175 -6.08 23.95 -14.20
C ASN A 175 -6.68 23.33 -12.93
N HIS A 176 -6.51 22.03 -12.74
CA HIS A 176 -7.01 21.24 -11.62
C HIS A 176 -5.86 20.47 -10.97
N PRO A 177 -5.02 21.15 -10.15
CA PRO A 177 -3.77 20.57 -9.67
C PRO A 177 -3.91 19.32 -8.80
N TYR A 178 -5.10 19.09 -8.26
CA TYR A 178 -5.43 17.98 -7.39
C TYR A 178 -6.42 16.99 -8.02
N HIS A 179 -6.52 16.96 -9.35
CA HIS A 179 -7.24 15.90 -10.05
C HIS A 179 -6.53 14.56 -9.88
N ILE A 180 -7.14 13.64 -9.14
CA ILE A 180 -6.52 12.42 -8.62
C ILE A 180 -6.10 11.48 -9.74
N ASP A 181 -7.00 11.15 -10.67
CA ASP A 181 -6.71 10.18 -11.71
C ASP A 181 -5.63 10.68 -12.69
N SER A 182 -5.59 11.99 -12.94
CA SER A 182 -4.51 12.59 -13.72
C SER A 182 -3.16 12.50 -13.00
N LEU A 183 -3.13 12.73 -11.67
CA LEU A 183 -1.91 12.61 -10.87
C LEU A 183 -1.39 11.17 -10.86
N ILE A 184 -2.28 10.18 -10.67
CA ILE A 184 -1.92 8.76 -10.69
C ILE A 184 -1.41 8.36 -12.08
N THR A 185 -2.09 8.77 -13.15
CA THR A 185 -1.69 8.44 -14.52
C THR A 185 -0.31 9.01 -14.86
N LEU A 186 -0.03 10.27 -14.50
CA LEU A 186 1.30 10.84 -14.69
C LEU A 186 2.35 10.19 -13.77
N ALA A 187 1.98 9.77 -12.56
CA ALA A 187 2.90 9.06 -11.70
C ALA A 187 3.33 7.72 -12.31
N ASP A 188 2.42 7.00 -12.95
CA ASP A 188 2.72 5.76 -13.68
C ASP A 188 3.59 6.03 -14.90
N TYR A 189 3.31 7.10 -15.65
CA TYR A 189 4.16 7.54 -16.76
C TYR A 189 5.58 7.86 -16.29
N PHE A 190 5.75 8.68 -15.24
CA PHE A 190 7.07 8.99 -14.70
C PHE A 190 7.80 7.77 -14.18
N LYS A 191 7.08 6.81 -13.61
CA LYS A 191 7.66 5.53 -13.20
C LYS A 191 8.16 4.73 -14.40
N PHE A 192 7.42 4.72 -15.50
CA PHE A 192 7.80 4.06 -16.74
C PHE A 192 9.03 4.70 -17.39
N THR A 193 9.14 6.03 -17.37
CA THR A 193 10.31 6.75 -17.93
C THR A 193 11.53 6.73 -17.01
N GLY A 194 11.46 6.12 -15.82
CA GLY A 194 12.55 6.06 -14.85
C GLY A 194 12.65 7.29 -13.92
N GLU A 195 11.77 8.27 -14.07
CA GLU A 195 11.70 9.48 -13.25
C GLU A 195 10.98 9.23 -11.91
N HIS A 196 11.56 8.36 -11.09
CA HIS A 196 10.93 7.88 -9.86
C HIS A 196 10.66 8.97 -8.82
N GLN A 197 11.49 10.03 -8.78
CA GLN A 197 11.28 11.14 -7.85
C GLN A 197 10.03 11.95 -8.21
N MET A 198 9.79 12.17 -9.51
CA MET A 198 8.59 12.85 -10.00
C MET A 198 7.34 11.99 -9.80
N SER A 199 7.45 10.68 -10.04
CA SER A 199 6.40 9.71 -9.73
C SER A 199 6.01 9.75 -8.25
N ALA A 200 7.00 9.74 -7.35
CA ALA A 200 6.77 9.82 -5.91
C ALA A 200 6.12 11.15 -5.50
N ASP A 201 6.53 12.29 -6.07
CA ASP A 201 5.92 13.61 -5.79
C ASP A 201 4.45 13.67 -6.25
N ALA A 202 4.13 13.10 -7.42
CA ALA A 202 2.76 13.04 -7.93
C ALA A 202 1.83 12.19 -7.03
N ILE A 203 2.28 11.01 -6.58
CA ILE A 203 1.55 10.17 -5.62
C ILE A 203 1.42 10.85 -4.26
N ALA A 204 2.48 11.50 -3.79
CA ALA A 204 2.47 12.25 -2.53
C ALA A 204 1.44 13.39 -2.58
N LYS A 205 1.36 14.11 -3.70
CA LYS A 205 0.37 15.17 -3.94
C LYS A 205 -1.06 14.64 -4.00
N CYS A 206 -1.24 13.43 -4.56
CA CYS A 206 -2.52 12.72 -4.58
C CYS A 206 -3.00 12.38 -3.17
N LEU A 207 -2.15 11.74 -2.36
CA LEU A 207 -2.46 11.41 -0.97
C LEU A 207 -2.71 12.67 -0.12
N TYR A 208 -1.95 13.73 -0.35
CA TYR A 208 -2.17 15.01 0.32
C TYR A 208 -3.57 15.58 0.07
N ALA A 209 -4.05 15.56 -1.18
CA ALA A 209 -5.40 15.99 -1.53
C ALA A 209 -6.47 15.15 -0.82
N MET A 210 -6.32 13.83 -0.87
CA MET A 210 -7.22 12.88 -0.23
C MET A 210 -7.27 13.04 1.29
N GLU A 211 -6.12 13.24 1.93
CA GLU A 211 -6.03 13.49 3.36
C GLU A 211 -6.60 14.86 3.77
N CYS A 212 -6.41 15.88 2.93
CA CYS A 212 -7.04 17.18 3.16
C CYS A 212 -8.57 17.08 3.17
N ALA A 213 -9.13 16.18 2.37
CA ALA A 213 -10.54 15.91 2.22
C ALA A 213 -11.16 15.02 3.30
N TRP A 214 -10.36 14.43 4.21
CA TRP A 214 -10.87 13.56 5.27
C TRP A 214 -11.94 14.23 6.13
N HIS A 215 -12.97 13.46 6.45
CA HIS A 215 -14.00 13.85 7.41
C HIS A 215 -13.35 14.02 8.80
N PRO A 216 -13.80 14.95 9.67
CA PRO A 216 -13.19 15.15 11.00
C PRO A 216 -13.18 13.91 11.92
N LEU A 217 -14.10 12.96 11.67
CA LEU A 217 -14.17 11.68 12.40
C LEU A 217 -13.29 10.59 11.77
N PHE A 218 -12.76 10.82 10.57
CA PHE A 218 -11.89 9.86 9.90
C PHE A 218 -10.47 9.98 10.45
N ALA A 219 -9.93 8.86 10.90
CA ALA A 219 -8.55 8.73 11.35
C ALA A 219 -8.00 7.39 10.85
N PRO A 220 -6.66 7.27 10.65
CA PRO A 220 -6.02 6.01 10.27
C PRO A 220 -6.10 5.02 11.43
N SER A 221 -7.25 4.37 11.55
CA SER A 221 -7.62 3.51 12.66
C SER A 221 -8.55 2.39 12.14
N PRO A 222 -8.57 1.22 12.79
CA PRO A 222 -9.43 0.11 12.38
C PRO A 222 -10.94 0.41 12.50
N ASN A 223 -11.31 1.43 13.29
CA ASN A 223 -12.70 1.86 13.45
C ASN A 223 -13.22 2.69 12.27
N CYS A 224 -12.36 3.11 11.33
CA CYS A 224 -12.73 3.87 10.15
C CYS A 224 -12.57 3.01 8.91
N GLN A 225 -13.68 2.65 8.26
CA GLN A 225 -13.69 1.85 7.04
C GLN A 225 -13.97 2.68 5.81
N LEU A 226 -13.33 2.26 4.72
CA LEU A 226 -13.48 2.85 3.39
C LEU A 226 -13.63 1.72 2.38
N LYS A 227 -14.86 1.36 2.03
CA LYS A 227 -15.10 0.17 1.18
C LYS A 227 -14.64 0.37 -0.25
N TYR A 228 -13.93 -0.62 -0.81
CA TYR A 228 -13.40 -0.61 -2.18
C TYR A 228 -14.48 -0.74 -3.26
N VAL A 229 -15.66 -1.24 -2.87
CA VAL A 229 -16.84 -1.33 -3.75
C VAL A 229 -17.24 0.03 -4.33
N HIS A 230 -16.97 1.14 -3.63
CA HIS A 230 -17.21 2.48 -4.15
C HIS A 230 -16.08 2.92 -5.07
N ASP A 231 -16.41 3.24 -6.32
CA ASP A 231 -15.43 3.71 -7.32
C ASP A 231 -14.65 4.94 -6.88
N SER A 232 -15.27 5.86 -6.14
CA SER A 232 -14.60 7.06 -5.62
C SER A 232 -13.53 6.77 -4.57
N ASN A 233 -13.57 5.59 -3.93
CA ASN A 233 -12.59 5.18 -2.94
C ASN A 233 -11.37 4.50 -3.57
N LYS A 234 -11.53 3.86 -4.73
CA LYS A 234 -10.48 3.05 -5.39
C LYS A 234 -9.16 3.82 -5.58
N PRO A 235 -9.16 5.11 -6.02
CA PRO A 235 -7.93 5.85 -6.19
C PRO A 235 -7.12 6.04 -4.91
N PHE A 236 -7.75 6.04 -3.73
CA PHE A 236 -7.05 6.13 -2.45
C PHE A 236 -6.28 4.83 -2.15
N PHE A 237 -6.87 3.68 -2.41
CA PHE A 237 -6.20 2.38 -2.28
C PHE A 237 -5.00 2.26 -3.22
N SER A 238 -5.17 2.61 -4.51
CA SER A 238 -4.08 2.58 -5.49
C SER A 238 -2.94 3.53 -5.11
N SER A 239 -3.30 4.73 -4.61
CA SER A 239 -2.33 5.75 -4.17
C SER A 239 -1.57 5.29 -2.92
N LEU A 240 -2.26 4.74 -1.92
CA LEU A 240 -1.65 4.19 -0.70
C LEU A 240 -0.72 3.02 -1.01
N PHE A 241 -1.17 2.07 -1.84
CA PHE A 241 -0.36 0.92 -2.23
C PHE A 241 0.90 1.32 -3.03
N THR A 242 0.78 2.30 -3.93
CA THR A 242 1.93 2.84 -4.64
C THR A 242 2.87 3.58 -3.70
N HIS A 243 2.33 4.33 -2.73
CA HIS A 243 3.12 5.01 -1.72
C HIS A 243 3.86 4.03 -0.80
N MET A 244 3.21 2.93 -0.39
CA MET A 244 3.82 1.79 0.31
C MET A 244 5.06 1.27 -0.41
N LYS A 245 4.95 1.01 -1.72
CA LYS A 245 6.09 0.59 -2.55
C LYS A 245 7.18 1.65 -2.65
N ASN A 246 6.81 2.93 -2.74
CA ASN A 246 7.78 4.02 -2.78
C ASN A 246 8.58 4.13 -1.47
N MET A 247 7.97 3.85 -0.31
CA MET A 247 8.67 3.81 0.98
C MET A 247 9.62 2.63 1.07
N ASP A 248 9.20 1.45 0.62
CA ASP A 248 10.07 0.27 0.56
C ASP A 248 11.34 0.53 -0.25
N ARG A 249 11.20 1.14 -1.43
CA ARG A 249 12.34 1.53 -2.28
C ARG A 249 13.29 2.54 -1.62
N ARG A 250 12.79 3.36 -0.68
CA ARG A 250 13.58 4.31 0.11
C ARG A 250 14.20 3.70 1.37
N GLY A 251 13.99 2.39 1.61
CA GLY A 251 14.42 1.72 2.83
C GLY A 251 13.60 2.09 4.08
N CYS A 252 12.44 2.72 3.90
CA CYS A 252 11.53 3.12 4.98
C CYS A 252 10.53 1.98 5.26
N HIS A 253 11.05 0.84 5.74
CA HIS A 253 10.25 -0.38 5.89
C HIS A 253 9.26 -0.29 7.04
N ARG A 254 9.56 0.46 8.11
CA ARG A 254 8.59 0.65 9.21
C ARG A 254 7.39 1.46 8.75
N SER A 255 7.61 2.51 7.95
CA SER A 255 6.51 3.28 7.36
C SER A 255 5.73 2.50 6.33
N ALA A 256 6.41 1.68 5.50
CA ALA A 256 5.74 0.77 4.58
C ALA A 256 4.81 -0.21 5.32
N LEU A 257 5.27 -0.78 6.45
CA LEU A 257 4.47 -1.65 7.30
C LEU A 257 3.22 -0.96 7.85
N GLU A 258 3.34 0.25 8.41
CA GLU A 258 2.17 0.96 8.94
C GLU A 258 1.15 1.33 7.87
N ILE A 259 1.62 1.66 6.66
CA ILE A 259 0.73 1.94 5.53
C ILE A 259 0.05 0.66 5.04
N CYS A 260 0.74 -0.49 5.11
CA CYS A 260 0.14 -1.80 4.83
C CYS A 260 -0.95 -2.15 5.86
N LYS A 261 -0.69 -1.94 7.16
CA LYS A 261 -1.70 -2.09 8.24
C LYS A 261 -2.91 -1.20 7.98
N PHE A 262 -2.67 0.06 7.62
CA PHE A 262 -3.74 1.00 7.31
C PHE A 262 -4.55 0.53 6.10
N LEU A 263 -3.90 0.04 5.04
CA LEU A 263 -4.58 -0.49 3.87
C LEU A 263 -5.52 -1.66 4.21
N LEU A 264 -5.04 -2.59 5.03
CA LEU A 264 -5.84 -3.73 5.53
C LEU A 264 -6.94 -3.31 6.51
N SER A 265 -6.76 -2.19 7.22
CA SER A 265 -7.77 -1.69 8.16
C SER A 265 -8.93 -0.98 7.45
N LEU A 266 -8.69 -0.42 6.25
CA LEU A 266 -9.71 0.29 5.47
C LEU A 266 -10.77 -0.65 4.90
N ASP A 267 -10.34 -1.79 4.36
CA ASP A 267 -11.24 -2.82 3.85
C ASP A 267 -10.71 -4.22 4.16
N SER A 268 -11.52 -4.98 4.89
CA SER A 268 -11.21 -6.34 5.29
C SER A 268 -11.01 -7.26 4.11
N ASP A 269 -11.59 -6.99 2.94
CA ASP A 269 -11.54 -7.89 1.78
C ASP A 269 -10.17 -7.87 1.06
N ASP A 270 -9.25 -6.99 1.50
CA ASP A 270 -7.89 -6.83 0.96
C ASP A 270 -7.84 -6.70 -0.58
N PRO A 271 -8.47 -5.66 -1.16
CA PRO A 271 -8.55 -5.49 -2.62
C PRO A 271 -7.18 -5.28 -3.30
N MET A 272 -6.16 -4.88 -2.54
CA MET A 272 -4.82 -4.58 -3.04
C MET A 272 -3.81 -5.72 -2.78
N GLY A 273 -4.22 -6.77 -2.07
CA GLY A 273 -3.33 -7.88 -1.71
C GLY A 273 -2.23 -7.48 -0.72
N GLY A 274 -2.50 -6.52 0.16
CA GLY A 274 -1.56 -6.08 1.19
C GLY A 274 -1.10 -7.23 2.10
N MET A 275 -1.98 -8.20 2.35
CA MET A 275 -1.68 -9.38 3.15
C MET A 275 -0.50 -10.18 2.59
N LEU A 276 -0.30 -10.21 1.26
CA LEU A 276 0.82 -10.92 0.63
C LEU A 276 2.19 -10.25 0.84
N SER A 277 2.22 -9.03 1.38
CA SER A 277 3.43 -8.23 1.53
C SER A 277 3.73 -7.80 2.97
N ILE A 278 2.74 -7.91 3.87
CA ILE A 278 2.86 -7.37 5.23
C ILE A 278 3.92 -8.09 6.06
N ASP A 279 4.09 -9.40 5.84
CA ASP A 279 5.11 -10.22 6.51
C ASP A 279 6.52 -9.78 6.12
N TYR A 280 6.75 -9.51 4.82
CA TYR A 280 8.01 -8.97 4.33
C TYR A 280 8.34 -7.62 5.00
N TYR A 281 7.38 -6.69 5.06
CA TYR A 281 7.63 -5.39 5.70
C TYR A 281 7.86 -5.50 7.20
N ALA A 282 7.18 -6.43 7.88
CA ALA A 282 7.38 -6.67 9.31
C ALA A 282 8.78 -7.20 9.62
N LEU A 283 9.28 -8.17 8.84
CA LEU A 283 10.64 -8.66 8.98
C LEU A 283 11.67 -7.57 8.71
N ARG A 284 11.48 -6.79 7.63
CA ARG A 284 12.40 -5.71 7.25
C ARG A 284 12.40 -4.54 8.23
N ALA A 285 11.32 -4.34 8.96
CA ALA A 285 11.22 -3.37 10.04
C ALA A 285 11.67 -3.92 11.41
N GLU A 286 12.08 -5.19 11.50
CA GLU A 286 12.42 -5.91 12.73
C GLU A 286 11.28 -6.01 13.76
N GLU A 287 10.04 -5.99 13.27
CA GLU A 287 8.81 -6.02 14.07
C GLU A 287 8.33 -7.46 14.26
N TYR A 288 9.23 -8.30 14.74
CA TYR A 288 9.02 -9.75 14.88
C TYR A 288 7.87 -10.07 15.83
N ALA A 289 7.85 -9.50 17.04
CA ALA A 289 6.81 -9.76 18.02
C ALA A 289 5.41 -9.39 17.49
N TRP A 290 5.31 -8.31 16.72
CA TRP A 290 4.05 -7.92 16.09
C TRP A 290 3.64 -8.91 15.00
N LEU A 291 4.57 -9.41 14.18
CA LEU A 291 4.25 -10.38 13.12
C LEU A 291 3.75 -11.71 13.69
N GLU A 292 4.34 -12.17 14.79
CA GLU A 292 3.89 -13.38 15.48
C GLU A 292 2.46 -13.20 16.00
N GLN A 293 2.18 -12.10 16.71
CA GLN A 293 0.83 -11.77 17.17
C GLN A 293 -0.16 -11.64 16.00
N PHE A 294 0.27 -11.03 14.89
CA PHE A 294 -0.54 -10.90 13.69
C PHE A 294 -0.92 -12.26 13.11
N ALA A 295 0.00 -13.22 13.03
CA ALA A 295 -0.28 -14.56 12.51
C ALA A 295 -1.29 -15.36 13.36
N GLU A 296 -1.41 -15.03 14.65
CA GLU A 296 -2.31 -15.71 15.59
C GLU A 296 -3.68 -15.01 15.70
N GLU A 297 -3.69 -13.67 15.73
CA GLU A 297 -4.89 -12.87 15.98
C GLU A 297 -5.63 -12.44 14.71
N TYR A 298 -4.90 -12.19 13.61
CA TYR A 298 -5.51 -11.69 12.38
C TYR A 298 -6.21 -12.82 11.63
N ARG A 299 -7.55 -12.75 11.58
CA ARG A 299 -8.44 -13.80 11.03
C ARG A 299 -8.12 -15.16 11.68
N SER A 300 -8.81 -15.45 12.77
CA SER A 300 -8.65 -16.65 13.60
C SER A 300 -9.03 -17.99 12.91
N ASP A 301 -9.04 -18.05 11.58
CA ASP A 301 -9.38 -19.23 10.78
C ASP A 301 -8.13 -20.02 10.32
N ASN A 302 -6.94 -19.65 10.81
CA ASN A 302 -5.63 -20.19 10.42
C ASN A 302 -5.33 -20.11 8.92
N SER A 303 -6.11 -19.34 8.15
CA SER A 303 -5.91 -19.19 6.70
C SER A 303 -4.55 -18.60 6.37
N LEU A 304 -4.01 -17.74 7.25
CA LEU A 304 -2.70 -17.12 7.09
C LEU A 304 -1.56 -18.15 6.96
N TRP A 305 -1.68 -19.30 7.64
CA TRP A 305 -0.65 -20.33 7.68
C TRP A 305 -0.54 -21.06 6.33
N LEU A 306 -1.59 -21.03 5.51
CA LEU A 306 -1.59 -21.64 4.18
C LEU A 306 -0.72 -20.86 3.19
N PHE A 307 -0.40 -19.60 3.48
CA PHE A 307 0.47 -18.81 2.65
C PHE A 307 1.95 -19.17 2.92
N PRO A 308 2.70 -19.63 1.90
CA PRO A 308 4.09 -20.02 2.09
C PRO A 308 4.96 -18.88 2.62
N ASN A 309 4.74 -17.65 2.15
CA ASN A 309 5.48 -16.47 2.61
C ASN A 309 5.33 -16.29 4.13
N PHE A 310 4.11 -16.38 4.68
CA PHE A 310 3.89 -16.29 6.12
C PHE A 310 4.56 -17.41 6.90
N SER A 311 4.47 -18.66 6.44
CA SER A 311 5.12 -19.79 7.11
C SER A 311 6.63 -19.59 7.24
N TYR A 312 7.30 -19.18 6.15
CA TYR A 312 8.73 -18.88 6.17
C TYR A 312 9.04 -17.65 7.04
N SER A 313 8.27 -16.58 6.87
CA SER A 313 8.47 -15.33 7.62
C SER A 313 8.28 -15.53 9.12
N LEU A 314 7.33 -16.34 9.54
CA LEU A 314 7.08 -16.67 10.95
C LEU A 314 8.22 -17.50 11.55
N ALA A 315 8.77 -18.46 10.80
CA ALA A 315 9.93 -19.22 11.26
C ALA A 315 11.16 -18.31 11.49
N VAL A 316 11.42 -17.40 10.55
CA VAL A 316 12.49 -16.40 10.68
C VAL A 316 12.23 -15.47 11.88
N CYS A 317 11.00 -15.00 12.03
CA CYS A 317 10.56 -14.17 13.13
C CYS A 317 10.85 -14.81 14.50
N ARG A 318 10.40 -16.06 14.70
CA ARG A 318 10.61 -16.81 15.95
C ARG A 318 12.09 -17.03 16.26
N PHE A 319 12.89 -17.34 15.23
CA PHE A 319 14.34 -17.46 15.39
C PHE A 319 14.99 -16.17 15.89
N TYR A 320 14.60 -15.00 15.36
CA TYR A 320 15.15 -13.72 15.81
C TYR A 320 14.65 -13.31 17.20
N LEU A 321 13.42 -13.65 17.57
CA LEU A 321 12.89 -13.44 18.92
C LEU A 321 13.70 -14.23 19.95
N GLU A 322 13.86 -15.55 19.74
CA GLU A 322 14.64 -16.41 20.63
C GLU A 322 16.10 -15.94 20.71
N LYS A 323 16.70 -15.55 19.59
CA LYS A 323 18.06 -14.99 19.57
C LYS A 323 18.18 -13.72 20.41
N ARG A 324 17.19 -12.81 20.35
CA ARG A 324 17.17 -11.57 21.14
C ARG A 324 17.02 -11.87 22.63
N GLU A 325 16.17 -12.83 23.01
CA GLU A 325 16.02 -13.26 24.40
C GLU A 325 17.31 -13.87 24.96
N LEU A 326 18.00 -14.72 24.20
CA LEU A 326 19.27 -15.32 24.61
C LEU A 326 20.37 -14.27 24.82
N LEU A 327 20.42 -13.22 23.99
CA LEU A 327 21.36 -12.12 24.15
C LEU A 327 21.07 -11.31 25.41
N ASN A 328 19.81 -10.93 25.63
CA ASN A 328 19.39 -10.19 26.82
C ASN A 328 19.70 -10.98 28.12
N ASN A 329 19.46 -12.29 28.11
CA ASN A 329 19.77 -13.16 29.25
C ASN A 329 21.27 -13.22 29.55
N ARG A 330 22.12 -13.23 28.51
CA ARG A 330 23.58 -13.19 28.67
C ARG A 330 24.06 -11.85 29.23
N GLU A 331 23.56 -10.73 28.72
CA GLU A 331 23.90 -9.40 29.23
C GLU A 331 23.51 -9.25 30.70
N TRP A 332 22.30 -9.67 31.06
CA TRP A 332 21.83 -9.66 32.45
C TRP A 332 22.70 -10.53 33.38
N LEU A 333 23.13 -11.70 32.93
CA LEU A 333 24.05 -12.56 33.70
C LEU A 333 25.42 -11.88 33.89
N LEU A 334 25.93 -11.20 32.87
CA LEU A 334 27.20 -10.47 32.94
C LEU A 334 27.11 -9.28 33.91
N GLU A 335 26.03 -8.49 33.88
CA GLU A 335 25.81 -7.39 34.82
C GLU A 335 25.75 -7.88 36.27
N LYS A 336 25.09 -9.00 36.52
CA LYS A 336 25.03 -9.63 37.85
C LYS A 336 26.40 -10.12 38.33
N LEU A 337 27.19 -10.73 37.46
CA LEU A 337 28.55 -11.16 37.80
C LEU A 337 29.46 -9.97 38.10
N LEU A 338 29.36 -8.89 37.33
CA LEU A 338 30.11 -7.65 37.58
C LEU A 338 29.73 -7.01 38.93
N HIS A 339 28.44 -6.98 39.27
CA HIS A 339 27.98 -6.49 40.59
C HIS A 339 28.40 -7.39 41.75
N ALA A 340 28.62 -8.70 41.53
CA ALA A 340 29.07 -9.61 42.57
C ALA A 340 30.59 -9.57 42.81
N ILE A 341 31.35 -8.99 41.88
CA ILE A 341 32.82 -8.84 41.94
C ILE A 341 33.21 -7.43 42.46
N SER A 342 32.34 -6.44 42.30
CA SER A 342 32.41 -5.11 42.95
C SER A 342 32.04 -5.19 44.43
#